data_AF-X1BBY5-F1
#
_entry.id   AF-X1BBY5-F1
#
_cell.length_a   1.000
_cell.length_b   1.000
_cell.length_c   1.000
_cell.angle_alpha   90.00
_cell.angle_beta   90.00
_cell.angle_gamma   90.00
#
_symmetry.space_group_name_H-M   'P 1'
#
loop_
_entity.id
_entity.type
_entity.pdbx_description
1 polymer ?
#
loop_
_entity_poly.entity_id
_entity_poly.type
_entity_poly.pdbx_seq_one_letter_code
_entity_poly.pdbx_strand_id
1 'polypeptide(L)'
;SSSDDNKIKDNEANDNENNGFYFSGSDDNEIIDNDAKDNDNIGIYLSTSDDNELEDNKANDNGEDGIYLRFSNENILTDNEANDNEESGIHLFLSDENEIIDNTANNNYYGIYLHISDNNIIRKNELIGNTQGIFEENCEGNVIENNVVEDIIDTEAIILIIVTVIGVVGAVVVLAIIVIKLRKKRKEKLLKMMRDNVAEEKEVSED
;
A
#
# COMPACT_ATOMS: atom_id res chain seq x y z
N SER A 1 24.03 5.83 -23.60
CA SER A 1 25.34 5.23 -23.96
C SER A 1 26.15 5.20 -22.70
N SER A 2 26.92 4.12 -22.46
CA SER A 2 27.88 4.08 -21.35
C SER A 2 28.73 5.35 -21.35
N SER A 3 28.63 6.10 -20.25
CA SER A 3 29.29 7.37 -20.02
C SER A 3 29.45 7.48 -18.51
N ASP A 4 30.71 7.45 -18.06
CA ASP A 4 31.04 7.47 -16.64
C ASP A 4 31.60 8.84 -16.26
N ASP A 5 31.69 9.15 -14.97
CA ASP A 5 32.26 10.41 -14.45
C ASP A 5 31.56 11.68 -14.97
N ASN A 6 30.24 11.64 -15.20
CA ASN A 6 29.49 12.80 -15.69
C ASN A 6 28.71 13.50 -14.59
N LYS A 7 28.54 14.82 -14.74
CA LYS A 7 27.62 15.61 -13.94
C LYS A 7 26.44 16.05 -14.80
N ILE A 8 25.27 15.49 -14.52
CA ILE A 8 23.99 15.80 -15.15
C ILE A 8 23.20 16.65 -14.17
N LYS A 9 23.12 17.96 -14.43
CA LYS A 9 22.48 18.89 -13.51
C LYS A 9 21.59 19.91 -14.21
N ASP A 10 20.48 20.27 -13.56
CA ASP A 10 19.53 21.31 -14.00
C ASP A 10 18.91 21.02 -15.38
N ASN A 11 18.54 19.77 -15.67
CA ASN A 11 17.91 19.36 -16.92
C ASN A 11 16.44 18.98 -16.73
N GLU A 12 15.65 19.11 -17.80
CA GLU A 12 14.24 18.73 -17.85
C GLU A 12 14.03 17.66 -18.93
N ALA A 13 13.42 16.54 -18.55
CA ALA A 13 13.02 15.44 -19.43
C ALA A 13 11.56 15.07 -19.12
N ASN A 14 10.66 16.00 -19.41
CA ASN A 14 9.22 15.88 -19.13
C ASN A 14 8.40 15.53 -20.38
N ASP A 15 7.19 15.03 -20.20
CA ASP A 15 6.20 14.78 -21.26
C ASP A 15 6.71 13.85 -22.40
N ASN A 16 7.56 12.88 -22.08
CA ASN A 16 8.07 11.94 -23.08
C ASN A 16 7.16 10.71 -23.25
N GLU A 17 7.02 10.22 -24.48
CA GLU A 17 6.30 8.97 -24.81
C GLU A 17 7.02 7.69 -24.30
N ASN A 18 8.06 7.84 -23.50
CA ASN A 18 8.89 6.79 -22.92
C ASN A 18 9.57 7.37 -21.66
N ASN A 19 10.68 6.81 -21.21
CA ASN A 19 11.39 7.31 -20.03
C ASN A 19 11.90 8.76 -20.17
N GLY A 20 12.02 9.47 -19.04
CA GLY A 20 12.65 10.80 -18.96
C GLY A 20 14.16 10.74 -19.14
N PHE A 21 14.89 10.30 -18.10
CA PHE A 21 16.33 10.05 -18.18
C PHE A 21 16.62 8.55 -18.20
N TYR A 22 17.53 8.13 -19.09
CA TYR A 22 17.95 6.73 -19.18
C TYR A 22 19.47 6.59 -19.19
N PHE A 23 20.00 6.03 -18.11
CA PHE A 23 21.40 5.70 -17.89
C PHE A 23 21.61 4.20 -18.08
N SER A 24 22.57 3.84 -18.93
CA SER A 24 22.77 2.44 -19.34
C SER A 24 24.25 2.14 -19.43
N GLY A 25 24.76 1.32 -18.51
CA GLY A 25 26.19 1.07 -18.39
C GLY A 25 26.95 2.34 -18.01
N SER A 26 26.37 3.20 -17.17
CA SER A 26 26.88 4.55 -16.90
C SER A 26 27.15 4.66 -15.41
N ASP A 27 28.42 4.56 -15.04
CA ASP A 27 28.85 4.43 -13.66
C ASP A 27 29.42 5.77 -13.15
N ASP A 28 29.56 5.95 -11.84
CA ASP A 28 30.24 7.12 -11.26
C ASP A 28 29.66 8.50 -11.70
N ASN A 29 28.34 8.63 -11.91
CA ASN A 29 27.71 9.89 -12.31
C ASN A 29 27.05 10.63 -11.15
N GLU A 30 27.11 11.97 -11.21
CA GLU A 30 26.35 12.89 -10.37
C GLU A 30 25.10 13.36 -11.13
N ILE A 31 23.92 12.94 -10.69
CA ILE A 31 22.62 13.28 -11.28
C ILE A 31 21.89 14.17 -10.26
N ILE A 32 21.89 15.49 -10.50
CA ILE A 32 21.50 16.48 -9.47
C ILE A 32 20.47 17.46 -10.00
N ASP A 33 19.43 17.80 -9.23
CA ASP A 33 18.47 18.87 -9.58
C ASP A 33 17.83 18.69 -10.97
N ASN A 34 17.54 17.46 -11.42
CA ASN A 34 16.86 17.23 -12.69
C ASN A 34 15.36 17.00 -12.49
N ASP A 35 14.57 17.32 -13.53
CA ASP A 35 13.13 17.16 -13.56
C ASP A 35 12.74 16.13 -14.64
N ALA A 36 12.00 15.09 -14.25
CA ALA A 36 11.53 14.00 -15.10
C ALA A 36 10.09 13.64 -14.77
N LYS A 37 9.15 14.46 -15.26
CA LYS A 37 7.72 14.36 -14.96
C LYS A 37 6.86 14.02 -16.15
N ASP A 38 5.66 13.53 -15.87
CA ASP A 38 4.61 13.31 -16.87
C ASP A 38 5.10 12.44 -18.05
N ASN A 39 6.03 11.51 -17.78
CA ASN A 39 6.52 10.57 -18.79
C ASN A 39 5.63 9.33 -18.82
N ASP A 40 5.42 8.76 -20.00
CA ASP A 40 4.53 7.59 -20.18
C ASP A 40 5.04 6.34 -19.42
N ASN A 41 6.35 6.26 -19.14
CA ASN A 41 6.98 5.12 -18.46
C ASN A 41 7.73 5.58 -17.18
N ILE A 42 9.07 5.54 -17.18
CA ILE A 42 9.90 5.78 -15.99
C ILE A 42 10.47 7.21 -15.98
N GLY A 43 10.48 7.89 -14.84
CA GLY A 43 11.11 9.21 -14.70
C GLY A 43 12.64 9.14 -14.89
N ILE A 44 13.34 8.47 -13.97
CA ILE A 44 14.79 8.28 -14.00
C ILE A 44 15.10 6.79 -13.96
N TYR A 45 15.76 6.28 -15.00
CA TYR A 45 16.07 4.85 -15.12
C TYR A 45 17.57 4.60 -15.18
N LEU A 46 18.11 3.91 -14.16
CA LEU A 46 19.45 3.34 -14.13
C LEU A 46 19.38 1.85 -14.46
N SER A 47 20.04 1.45 -15.55
CA SER A 47 20.17 0.05 -15.95
C SER A 47 21.64 -0.33 -16.02
N THR A 48 22.06 -1.35 -15.27
CA THR A 48 23.46 -1.79 -15.20
C THR A 48 24.38 -0.59 -15.01
N SER A 49 24.10 0.25 -14.02
CA SER A 49 24.75 1.55 -13.80
C SER A 49 25.05 1.68 -12.30
N ASP A 50 26.29 1.45 -11.92
CA ASP A 50 26.73 1.33 -10.54
C ASP A 50 27.32 2.67 -10.05
N ASP A 51 27.45 2.83 -8.73
CA ASP A 51 28.19 3.95 -8.11
C ASP A 51 27.72 5.37 -8.50
N ASN A 52 26.42 5.57 -8.81
CA ASN A 52 25.87 6.89 -9.12
C ASN A 52 25.27 7.59 -7.88
N GLU A 53 25.34 8.91 -7.88
CA GLU A 53 24.73 9.78 -6.88
C GLU A 53 23.56 10.56 -7.48
N LEU A 54 22.35 10.31 -6.97
CA LEU A 54 21.12 10.99 -7.33
C LEU A 54 20.72 11.91 -6.17
N GLU A 55 20.81 13.22 -6.36
CA GLU A 55 20.52 14.24 -5.34
C GLU A 55 19.47 15.23 -5.85
N ASP A 56 18.46 15.55 -5.02
CA ASP A 56 17.49 16.63 -5.30
C ASP A 56 16.72 16.50 -6.65
N ASN A 57 16.61 15.30 -7.23
CA ASN A 57 15.86 15.12 -8.49
C ASN A 57 14.36 14.96 -8.25
N LYS A 58 13.57 15.30 -9.27
CA LYS A 58 12.11 15.16 -9.28
C LYS A 58 11.68 14.20 -10.38
N ALA A 59 11.10 13.08 -9.99
CA ALA A 59 10.61 12.03 -10.86
C ALA A 59 9.15 11.72 -10.53
N ASN A 60 8.27 12.70 -10.70
CA ASN A 60 6.86 12.63 -10.31
C ASN A 60 5.93 12.36 -11.49
N ASP A 61 4.72 11.90 -11.21
CA ASP A 61 3.63 11.83 -12.19
C ASP A 61 3.97 10.99 -13.44
N ASN A 62 4.79 9.95 -13.30
CA ASN A 62 5.15 9.06 -14.41
C ASN A 62 4.25 7.82 -14.47
N GLY A 63 4.07 7.26 -15.67
CA GLY A 63 3.16 6.15 -15.95
C GLY A 63 3.60 4.78 -15.44
N GLU A 64 4.84 4.64 -14.98
CA GLU A 64 5.35 3.45 -14.29
C GLU A 64 6.04 3.84 -12.97
N ASP A 65 7.37 3.71 -12.88
CA ASP A 65 8.16 4.03 -11.69
C ASP A 65 8.73 5.46 -11.78
N GLY A 66 8.86 6.15 -10.64
CA GLY A 66 9.57 7.43 -10.58
C GLY A 66 11.06 7.25 -10.83
N ILE A 67 11.74 6.53 -9.94
CA ILE A 67 13.15 6.18 -10.05
C ILE A 67 13.30 4.66 -10.06
N TYR A 68 13.88 4.12 -11.13
CA TYR A 68 14.10 2.67 -11.27
C TYR A 68 15.58 2.32 -11.37
N LEU A 69 16.04 1.44 -10.48
CA LEU A 69 17.37 0.83 -10.48
C LEU A 69 17.24 -0.64 -10.88
N ARG A 70 17.86 -0.99 -12.01
CA ARG A 70 17.88 -2.38 -12.51
C ARG A 70 19.30 -2.84 -12.69
N PHE A 71 19.69 -3.92 -12.01
CA PHE A 71 21.08 -4.40 -12.03
C PHE A 71 22.09 -3.31 -11.67
N SER A 72 21.74 -2.41 -10.75
CA SER A 72 22.49 -1.17 -10.48
C SER A 72 22.78 -1.12 -8.98
N ASN A 73 24.05 -1.26 -8.61
CA ASN A 73 24.50 -1.45 -7.23
C ASN A 73 25.23 -0.22 -6.72
N GLU A 74 25.37 -0.11 -5.40
CA GLU A 74 26.22 0.90 -4.75
C GLU A 74 25.83 2.35 -5.11
N ASN A 75 24.59 2.61 -5.54
CA ASN A 75 24.09 3.96 -5.81
C ASN A 75 23.58 4.63 -4.54
N ILE A 76 23.64 5.96 -4.52
CA ILE A 76 23.17 6.80 -3.41
C ILE A 76 22.04 7.70 -3.93
N LEU A 77 20.84 7.55 -3.38
CA LEU A 77 19.68 8.37 -3.66
C LEU A 77 19.37 9.20 -2.43
N THR A 78 19.59 10.52 -2.49
CA THR A 78 19.35 11.45 -1.38
C THR A 78 18.43 12.59 -1.79
N ASP A 79 17.47 12.94 -0.92
CA ASP A 79 16.59 14.11 -1.07
C ASP A 79 15.80 14.17 -2.42
N ASN A 80 15.58 13.03 -3.08
CA ASN A 80 14.79 12.98 -4.31
C ASN A 80 13.29 12.96 -4.02
N GLU A 81 12.51 13.45 -4.99
CA GLU A 81 11.06 13.43 -5.01
C GLU A 81 10.56 12.48 -6.11
N ALA A 82 9.79 11.45 -5.74
CA ALA A 82 9.22 10.46 -6.64
C ALA A 82 7.75 10.17 -6.29
N ASN A 83 6.93 11.20 -6.43
CA ASN A 83 5.53 11.22 -6.02
C ASN A 83 4.57 10.90 -7.16
N ASP A 84 3.40 10.36 -6.81
CA ASP A 84 2.24 10.24 -7.70
C ASP A 84 2.54 9.45 -9.00
N ASN A 85 3.45 8.47 -8.96
CA ASN A 85 3.72 7.53 -10.06
C ASN A 85 2.75 6.34 -9.99
N GLU A 86 2.40 5.75 -11.14
CA GLU A 86 1.38 4.68 -11.19
C GLU A 86 1.82 3.39 -10.48
N GLU A 87 3.12 3.05 -10.54
CA GLU A 87 3.69 1.88 -9.86
C GLU A 87 4.46 2.28 -8.59
N SER A 88 5.78 2.40 -8.66
CA SER A 88 6.61 2.69 -7.50
C SER A 88 7.19 4.10 -7.53
N GLY A 89 7.35 4.72 -6.37
CA GLY A 89 8.18 5.93 -6.30
C GLY A 89 9.65 5.58 -6.59
N ILE A 90 10.20 4.63 -5.83
CA ILE A 90 11.56 4.12 -6.03
C ILE A 90 11.53 2.59 -6.12
N HIS A 91 12.08 2.02 -7.18
CA HIS A 91 12.11 0.57 -7.41
C HIS A 91 13.54 0.08 -7.62
N LEU A 92 13.92 -0.96 -6.88
CA LEU A 92 15.18 -1.69 -7.02
C LEU A 92 14.89 -3.13 -7.47
N PHE A 93 15.45 -3.52 -8.61
CA PHE A 93 15.40 -4.89 -9.10
C PHE A 93 16.80 -5.42 -9.35
N LEU A 94 17.17 -6.51 -8.65
CA LEU A 94 18.51 -7.10 -8.72
C LEU A 94 19.60 -6.04 -8.50
N SER A 95 19.41 -5.19 -7.50
CA SER A 95 20.20 -3.97 -7.25
C SER A 95 20.58 -3.90 -5.78
N ASP A 96 21.83 -4.25 -5.48
CA ASP A 96 22.32 -4.49 -4.13
C ASP A 96 23.11 -3.29 -3.60
N GLU A 97 23.24 -3.19 -2.27
CA GLU A 97 24.16 -2.26 -1.59
C GLU A 97 23.90 -0.76 -1.88
N ASN A 98 22.67 -0.38 -2.25
CA ASN A 98 22.29 1.03 -2.47
C ASN A 98 21.86 1.72 -1.16
N GLU A 99 22.04 3.04 -1.09
CA GLU A 99 21.54 3.87 0.00
C GLU A 99 20.39 4.79 -0.48
N ILE A 100 19.20 4.64 0.10
CA ILE A 100 17.99 5.44 -0.20
C ILE A 100 17.65 6.25 1.05
N ILE A 101 18.00 7.54 1.04
CA ILE A 101 18.07 8.39 2.23
C ILE A 101 17.25 9.67 2.05
N ASP A 102 16.43 10.03 3.04
CA ASP A 102 15.77 11.35 3.08
C ASP A 102 14.94 11.67 1.80
N ASN A 103 14.50 10.65 1.03
CA ASN A 103 13.68 10.84 -0.17
C ASN A 103 12.18 10.93 0.19
N THR A 104 11.40 11.53 -0.71
CA THR A 104 9.93 11.59 -0.63
C THR A 104 9.34 10.78 -1.78
N ALA A 105 8.57 9.73 -1.47
CA ALA A 105 7.91 8.87 -2.46
C ALA A 105 6.47 8.58 -2.01
N ASN A 106 5.62 9.60 -2.15
CA ASN A 106 4.23 9.61 -1.70
C ASN A 106 3.25 9.24 -2.82
N ASN A 107 2.08 8.73 -2.43
CA ASN A 107 0.94 8.47 -3.33
C ASN A 107 1.20 7.52 -4.51
N ASN A 108 2.15 6.61 -4.39
CA ASN A 108 2.42 5.56 -5.36
C ASN A 108 1.70 4.25 -4.98
N TYR A 109 1.71 3.24 -5.85
CA TYR A 109 1.32 1.90 -5.43
C TYR A 109 2.31 1.35 -4.40
N TYR A 110 3.61 1.40 -4.70
CA TYR A 110 4.69 1.17 -3.73
C TYR A 110 5.48 2.48 -3.49
N GLY A 111 5.69 2.88 -2.24
CA GLY A 111 6.61 4.00 -1.97
C GLY A 111 8.03 3.63 -2.40
N ILE A 112 8.56 2.55 -1.81
CA ILE A 112 9.82 1.93 -2.19
C ILE A 112 9.61 0.41 -2.36
N TYR A 113 9.96 -0.13 -3.53
CA TYR A 113 9.88 -1.56 -3.82
C TYR A 113 11.28 -2.15 -4.05
N LEU A 114 11.59 -3.24 -3.34
CA LEU A 114 12.82 -4.01 -3.49
C LEU A 114 12.48 -5.42 -3.94
N HIS A 115 13.06 -5.84 -5.05
CA HIS A 115 12.87 -7.17 -5.61
C HIS A 115 14.21 -7.84 -5.92
N ILE A 116 14.51 -8.91 -5.19
CA ILE A 116 15.80 -9.63 -5.23
C ILE A 116 16.96 -8.63 -5.09
N SER A 117 16.90 -7.77 -4.08
CA SER A 117 17.81 -6.63 -3.90
C SER A 117 18.27 -6.61 -2.44
N ASP A 118 19.53 -6.93 -2.22
CA ASP A 118 20.10 -7.29 -0.93
C ASP A 118 20.99 -6.18 -0.37
N ASN A 119 21.15 -6.16 0.96
CA ASN A 119 22.07 -5.27 1.68
C ASN A 119 21.91 -3.76 1.42
N ASN A 120 20.71 -3.31 1.03
CA ASN A 120 20.37 -1.91 0.84
C ASN A 120 20.06 -1.21 2.17
N ILE A 121 20.30 0.10 2.24
CA ILE A 121 19.98 0.95 3.39
C ILE A 121 18.84 1.90 3.01
N ILE A 122 17.71 1.80 3.69
CA ILE A 122 16.52 2.63 3.44
C ILE A 122 16.21 3.40 4.70
N ARG A 123 16.52 4.70 4.70
CA ARG A 123 16.42 5.51 5.92
C ARG A 123 15.82 6.89 5.73
N LYS A 124 14.98 7.27 6.71
CA LYS A 124 14.38 8.62 6.81
C LYS A 124 13.57 9.07 5.60
N ASN A 125 13.08 8.14 4.79
CA ASN A 125 12.21 8.48 3.67
C ASN A 125 10.79 8.79 4.16
N GLU A 126 10.10 9.69 3.46
CA GLU A 126 8.68 9.99 3.64
C GLU A 126 7.85 9.23 2.59
N LEU A 127 6.96 8.36 3.04
CA LEU A 127 6.25 7.36 2.24
C LEU A 127 4.75 7.34 2.60
N ILE A 128 4.09 8.47 2.43
CA ILE A 128 2.71 8.76 2.82
C ILE A 128 1.78 8.52 1.63
N GLY A 129 0.60 7.96 1.90
CA GLY A 129 -0.44 7.78 0.89
C GLY A 129 -0.14 6.69 -0.13
N ASN A 130 0.86 5.84 0.11
CA ASN A 130 1.13 4.70 -0.75
C ASN A 130 0.15 3.54 -0.48
N THR A 131 -0.05 2.64 -1.45
CA THR A 131 -0.77 1.37 -1.15
C THR A 131 0.06 0.50 -0.20
N GLN A 132 1.38 0.47 -0.40
CA GLN A 132 2.35 -0.04 0.57
C GLN A 132 3.58 0.88 0.59
N GLY A 133 3.98 1.37 1.76
CA GLY A 133 5.12 2.28 1.87
C GLY A 133 6.44 1.64 1.45
N ILE A 134 6.80 0.50 2.06
CA ILE A 134 8.00 -0.26 1.69
C ILE A 134 7.61 -1.73 1.49
N PHE A 135 7.97 -2.30 0.35
CA PHE A 135 7.74 -3.71 0.04
C PHE A 135 9.05 -4.40 -0.35
N GLU A 136 9.35 -5.53 0.31
CA GLU A 136 10.54 -6.35 0.03
C GLU A 136 10.12 -7.74 -0.45
N GLU A 137 10.62 -8.15 -1.62
CA GLU A 137 10.37 -9.46 -2.21
C GLU A 137 11.67 -10.18 -2.52
N ASN A 138 11.88 -11.35 -1.89
CA ASN A 138 13.08 -12.17 -2.05
C ASN A 138 14.40 -11.43 -1.74
N CYS A 139 14.40 -10.57 -0.73
CA CYS A 139 15.55 -9.79 -0.31
C CYS A 139 16.16 -10.30 1.00
N GLU A 140 17.45 -10.05 1.19
CA GLU A 140 18.22 -10.36 2.40
C GLU A 140 19.10 -9.18 2.83
N GLY A 141 19.28 -8.99 4.14
CA GLY A 141 20.30 -8.08 4.67
C GLY A 141 19.99 -6.58 4.60
N ASN A 142 18.84 -6.16 4.10
CA ASN A 142 18.44 -4.75 4.05
C ASN A 142 18.26 -4.14 5.46
N VAL A 143 18.56 -2.84 5.58
CA VAL A 143 18.40 -2.06 6.81
C VAL A 143 17.38 -0.96 6.59
N ILE A 144 16.20 -1.10 7.23
CA ILE A 144 15.08 -0.16 7.11
C ILE A 144 14.90 0.57 8.44
N GLU A 145 15.25 1.86 8.49
CA GLU A 145 15.26 2.63 9.74
C GLU A 145 14.73 4.05 9.59
N ASN A 146 13.97 4.53 10.58
CA ASN A 146 13.53 5.92 10.68
C ASN A 146 12.70 6.46 9.50
N ASN A 147 12.12 5.61 8.66
CA ASN A 147 11.18 6.03 7.61
C ASN A 147 9.81 6.41 8.20
N VAL A 148 9.15 7.39 7.60
CA VAL A 148 7.78 7.79 7.92
C VAL A 148 6.85 7.14 6.90
N VAL A 149 6.05 6.17 7.34
CA VAL A 149 5.13 5.41 6.48
C VAL A 149 3.70 5.60 6.96
N GLU A 150 2.85 6.12 6.09
CA GLU A 150 1.41 6.28 6.33
C GLU A 150 0.62 5.77 5.12
N ASP A 151 0.37 4.45 5.08
CA ASP A 151 -0.30 3.80 3.94
C ASP A 151 -1.79 4.19 3.83
N ILE A 152 -2.33 4.11 2.61
CA ILE A 152 -3.77 4.22 2.38
C ILE A 152 -4.47 3.03 3.06
N ILE A 153 -5.23 3.33 4.11
CA ILE A 153 -6.13 2.36 4.70
C ILE A 153 -7.30 2.16 3.74
N ASP A 154 -7.51 0.93 3.24
CA ASP A 154 -8.69 0.57 2.45
C ASP A 154 -9.96 0.80 3.27
N THR A 155 -10.51 2.00 3.13
CA THR A 155 -11.70 2.45 3.84
C THR A 155 -12.95 1.79 3.30
N GLU A 156 -12.98 1.35 2.03
CA GLU A 156 -14.12 0.62 1.47
C GLU A 156 -14.26 -0.75 2.10
N ALA A 157 -13.16 -1.50 2.25
CA ALA A 157 -13.16 -2.79 2.95
C ALA A 157 -13.60 -2.65 4.42
N ILE A 158 -13.13 -1.61 5.11
CA ILE A 158 -13.54 -1.33 6.49
C ILE A 158 -15.04 -1.00 6.57
N ILE A 159 -15.56 -0.15 5.67
CA ILE A 159 -16.99 0.19 5.61
C ILE A 159 -17.82 -1.06 5.36
N LEU A 160 -17.42 -1.93 4.43
CA LEU A 160 -18.11 -3.18 4.13
C LEU A 160 -18.19 -4.11 5.35
N ILE A 161 -17.08 -4.26 6.09
CA ILE A 161 -17.04 -5.04 7.33
C ILE A 161 -18.00 -4.45 8.37
N ILE A 162 -17.97 -3.13 8.58
CA ILE A 162 -18.86 -2.45 9.55
C ILE A 162 -20.34 -2.67 9.19
N VAL A 163 -20.71 -2.46 7.92
CA VAL A 163 -22.09 -2.65 7.45
C VAL A 163 -22.54 -4.10 7.64
N THR A 164 -21.67 -5.06 7.34
CA THR A 164 -21.95 -6.49 7.53
C THR A 164 -22.16 -6.84 9.00
N VAL A 165 -21.29 -6.36 9.89
CA VAL A 165 -21.39 -6.58 11.34
C VAL A 165 -22.68 -6.00 11.89
N ILE A 166 -23.03 -4.76 11.52
CA ILE A 166 -24.29 -4.12 11.92
C ILE A 166 -25.49 -4.94 11.44
N GLY A 167 -25.46 -5.43 10.21
CA GLY A 167 -26.51 -6.28 9.64
C GLY A 167 -26.70 -7.59 10.43
N VAL A 168 -25.61 -8.30 10.74
CA VAL A 168 -25.65 -9.55 11.52
C VAL A 168 -26.17 -9.31 12.94
N VAL A 169 -25.68 -8.27 13.63
CA VAL A 169 -26.15 -7.90 14.97
C VAL A 169 -27.65 -7.58 14.94
N GLY A 170 -28.11 -6.81 13.95
CA GLY A 170 -29.53 -6.52 13.75
C GLY A 170 -30.39 -7.78 13.59
N ALA A 171 -29.95 -8.72 12.75
CA ALA A 171 -30.65 -9.98 12.52
C ALA A 171 -30.77 -10.84 13.80
N VAL A 172 -29.69 -10.94 14.58
CA VAL A 172 -29.67 -11.66 15.85
C VAL A 172 -30.66 -11.06 16.85
N VAL A 173 -30.71 -9.73 16.95
CA VAL A 173 -31.67 -9.03 17.83
C VAL A 173 -33.11 -9.30 17.40
N VAL A 174 -33.41 -9.21 16.10
CA VAL A 174 -34.75 -9.49 15.57
C VAL A 174 -35.17 -10.93 15.87
N LEU A 175 -34.28 -11.91 15.64
CA LEU A 175 -34.54 -13.31 15.95
C LEU A 175 -34.77 -13.52 17.45
N ALA A 176 -33.97 -12.89 18.32
CA ALA A 176 -34.17 -12.95 19.76
C ALA A 176 -35.56 -12.43 20.16
N ILE A 177 -35.99 -11.31 19.59
CA ILE A 177 -37.34 -10.76 19.81
C ILE A 177 -38.43 -11.73 19.35
N ILE A 178 -38.28 -12.35 18.17
CA ILE A 178 -39.21 -13.35 17.64
C ILE A 178 -39.29 -14.56 18.57
N VAL A 179 -38.14 -15.10 19.01
CA VAL A 179 -38.07 -16.24 19.94
C VAL A 179 -38.76 -15.90 21.27
N ILE A 180 -38.54 -14.70 21.82
CA ILE A 180 -39.21 -14.24 23.03
C ILE A 180 -40.73 -14.18 22.83
N LYS A 181 -41.20 -13.61 21.71
CA LYS A 181 -42.64 -13.56 21.38
C LYS A 181 -43.25 -14.96 21.23
N LEU A 182 -42.55 -15.88 20.56
CA LEU A 182 -43.00 -17.27 20.38
C LEU A 182 -43.07 -18.02 21.72
N ARG A 183 -42.06 -17.87 22.59
CA ARG A 183 -42.06 -18.46 23.94
C ARG A 183 -43.23 -17.93 24.77
N LYS A 184 -43.51 -16.62 24.71
CA LYS A 184 -44.67 -16.01 25.39
C LYS A 184 -46.00 -16.59 24.88
N LYS A 185 -46.20 -16.64 23.56
CA LYS A 185 -47.42 -17.22 22.95
C LYS A 185 -47.61 -18.69 23.30
N ARG A 186 -46.54 -19.49 23.33
CA ARG A 186 -46.59 -20.92 23.73
C ARG A 186 -47.00 -21.08 25.20
N LYS A 187 -46.46 -20.24 26.09
CA LYS A 187 -46.81 -20.22 27.53
C LYS A 187 -48.29 -19.84 27.74
N GLU A 188 -48.78 -18.82 27.03
CA GLU A 188 -50.20 -18.42 27.09
C GLU A 188 -51.13 -19.55 26.62
N LYS A 189 -50.78 -20.26 25.54
CA LYS A 189 -51.57 -21.40 25.03
C LYS A 189 -51.60 -22.55 26.04
N LEU A 190 -50.47 -22.89 26.66
CA LEU A 190 -50.37 -23.92 27.71
C LEU A 190 -51.23 -23.58 28.94
N LEU A 191 -51.14 -22.34 29.42
CA LEU A 191 -51.96 -21.87 30.54
C LEU A 191 -53.45 -21.93 30.23
N LYS A 192 -53.84 -21.64 28.98
CA LYS A 192 -55.24 -21.78 28.54
C LYS A 192 -55.69 -23.25 28.59
N MET A 193 -54.92 -24.16 27.98
CA MET A 193 -55.24 -25.61 28.00
C MET A 193 -55.35 -26.17 29.42
N MET A 194 -54.47 -25.74 30.34
CA MET A 194 -54.56 -26.15 31.75
C MET A 194 -55.82 -25.64 32.46
N ARG A 195 -56.30 -24.43 32.14
CA ARG A 195 -57.55 -23.90 32.69
C ARG A 195 -58.77 -24.64 32.14
N ASP A 196 -58.76 -24.90 30.83
CA ASP A 196 -59.86 -25.59 30.14
C ASP A 196 -60.01 -27.03 30.68
N ASN A 197 -58.91 -27.79 30.86
CA ASN A 197 -58.95 -29.13 31.46
C ASN A 197 -59.48 -29.14 32.92
N VAL A 198 -59.08 -28.17 33.74
CA VAL A 198 -59.57 -28.07 35.14
C VAL A 198 -61.07 -27.74 35.19
N ALA A 199 -61.58 -27.02 34.19
CA ALA A 199 -63.01 -26.75 34.09
C ALA A 199 -63.79 -28.02 33.70
N GLU A 200 -63.30 -28.81 32.74
CA GLU A 200 -63.90 -30.10 32.36
C GLU A 200 -63.91 -31.11 33.52
N GLU A 201 -62.82 -31.24 34.28
CA GLU A 201 -62.77 -32.13 35.46
C GLU A 201 -63.78 -31.74 36.54
N LYS A 202 -64.09 -30.45 36.69
CA LYS A 202 -65.10 -29.98 37.64
C LYS A 202 -66.52 -30.31 37.19
N GLU A 203 -66.85 -30.13 35.92
CA GLU A 203 -68.18 -30.47 35.38
C GLU A 203 -68.48 -31.97 35.52
N VAL A 204 -67.50 -32.85 35.29
CA VAL A 204 -67.67 -34.31 35.43
C VAL A 204 -67.85 -34.77 36.89
N SER A 205 -67.43 -33.96 37.87
CA SER A 205 -67.56 -34.28 39.30
C SER A 205 -68.88 -33.83 39.94
N GLU A 206 -69.69 -33.03 39.23
CA GLU A 206 -70.97 -32.49 39.71
C GLU A 206 -72.21 -33.24 39.16
N ASP A 207 -72.03 -34.24 38.29
CA ASP A 207 -73.04 -35.20 37.80
C ASP A 207 -72.97 -36.55 38.54
#